data_AF-A0A4R9EJB2-F1
#
_entry.id   AF-A0A4R9EJB2-F1
#
_cell.length_a   1.000
_cell.length_b   1.000
_cell.length_c   1.000
_cell.angle_alpha   90.00
_cell.angle_beta   90.00
_cell.angle_gamma   90.00
#
_symmetry.space_group_name_H-M   'P 1'
#
loop_
_entity.id
_entity.type
_entity.pdbx_description
1 polymer ?
#
loop_
_entity_poly.entity_id
_entity_poly.type
_entity_poly.pdbx_seq_one_letter_code
_entity_poly.pdbx_strand_id
1 'polypeptide(L)'
;MTELPSELPDGLDVLRVFCGPDGRHGNELGVVRDGARVAARGDRQAVAAKLGFSETVFVDDPERGVIDIYTPTLRLPFAGHPCVGTSWLLDVPELVTPAGVVEARQDGEFNWIAARAEWAPGRTLRSYGTPAEVDALAVPPPGEWIYAVSYTHLTLPTNSHL
;
A
#
# COMPACT_ATOMS: atom_id res chain seq x y z
N MET A 1 -2.69 -23.92 -16.52
CA MET A 1 -1.45 -23.33 -16.00
C MET A 1 -1.01 -22.34 -17.07
N THR A 2 -1.49 -21.10 -16.96
CA THR A 2 -1.11 -20.03 -17.91
C THR A 2 0.34 -19.66 -17.59
N GLU A 3 1.23 -19.74 -18.58
CA GLU A 3 2.60 -19.28 -18.39
C GLU A 3 2.59 -17.80 -18.04
N LEU A 4 3.29 -17.45 -16.96
CA LEU A 4 3.50 -16.05 -16.61
C LEU A 4 4.38 -15.41 -17.67
N PRO A 5 4.06 -14.19 -18.13
CA PRO A 5 4.89 -13.50 -19.11
C PRO A 5 6.34 -13.41 -18.60
N SER A 6 7.28 -13.80 -19.45
CA SER A 6 8.72 -13.82 -19.14
C SER A 6 9.26 -12.41 -18.89
N GLU A 7 8.66 -11.41 -19.50
CA GLU A 7 9.04 -10.00 -19.41
C GLU A 7 8.16 -9.23 -18.40
N LEU A 8 8.61 -8.04 -17.98
CA LEU A 8 7.79 -7.12 -17.20
C LEU A 8 6.56 -6.74 -18.03
N PRO A 9 5.38 -6.56 -17.41
CA PRO A 9 4.20 -6.14 -18.16
C PRO A 9 4.46 -4.82 -18.89
N ASP A 10 4.09 -4.75 -20.16
CA ASP A 10 4.12 -3.50 -20.92
C ASP A 10 3.32 -2.41 -20.18
N GLY A 11 3.85 -1.19 -20.16
CA GLY A 11 3.20 -0.07 -19.48
C GLY A 11 3.29 -0.13 -17.95
N LEU A 12 4.34 -0.75 -17.40
CA LEU A 12 4.71 -0.61 -15.99
C LEU A 12 5.38 0.75 -15.73
N ASP A 13 4.75 1.56 -14.91
CA ASP A 13 5.37 2.71 -14.26
C ASP A 13 5.82 2.35 -12.84
N VAL A 14 6.96 2.91 -12.42
CA VAL A 14 7.43 2.81 -11.04
C VAL A 14 7.39 4.21 -10.43
N LEU A 15 6.52 4.39 -9.45
CA LEU A 15 6.37 5.64 -8.73
C LEU A 15 7.05 5.56 -7.37
N ARG A 16 7.39 6.73 -6.82
CA ARG A 16 7.83 6.88 -5.45
C ARG A 16 6.89 7.88 -4.76
N VAL A 17 6.09 7.40 -3.82
CA VAL A 17 5.02 8.18 -3.18
C VAL A 17 5.51 8.69 -1.83
N PHE A 18 5.17 9.94 -1.48
CA PHE A 18 5.61 10.64 -0.27
C PHE A 18 7.13 10.88 -0.19
N CYS A 19 7.71 11.35 -1.29
CA CYS A 19 9.10 11.82 -1.33
C CYS A 19 9.31 13.05 -0.44
N GLY A 20 10.52 13.18 0.10
CA GLY A 20 10.98 14.42 0.71
C GLY A 20 11.22 15.54 -0.32
N PRO A 21 11.48 16.78 0.12
CA PRO A 21 11.72 17.92 -0.77
C PRO A 21 12.93 17.75 -1.72
N ASP A 22 13.86 16.86 -1.36
CA ASP A 22 15.04 16.48 -2.16
C ASP A 22 14.76 15.33 -3.15
N GLY A 23 13.50 14.89 -3.26
CA GLY A 23 13.09 13.77 -4.09
C GLY A 23 13.49 12.40 -3.54
N ARG A 24 14.11 12.33 -2.35
CA ARG A 24 14.54 11.07 -1.72
C ARG A 24 13.42 10.47 -0.86
N HIS A 25 13.63 9.24 -0.40
CA HIS A 25 12.73 8.49 0.49
C HIS A 25 11.45 7.99 -0.20
N GLY A 26 10.29 8.05 0.46
CA GLY A 26 9.02 7.55 -0.07
C GLY A 26 8.91 6.03 -0.21
N ASN A 27 7.73 5.57 -0.63
CA ASN A 27 7.43 4.17 -0.89
C ASN A 27 7.33 3.90 -2.39
N GLU A 28 7.96 2.82 -2.86
CA GLU A 28 7.87 2.40 -4.26
C GLU A 28 6.53 1.77 -4.56
N LEU A 29 5.96 2.11 -5.72
CA LEU A 29 4.68 1.63 -6.20
C LEU A 29 4.82 1.21 -7.66
N GLY A 30 4.50 -0.04 -7.96
CA GLY A 30 4.34 -0.49 -9.34
C GLY A 30 2.93 -0.18 -9.84
N VAL A 31 2.80 0.46 -11.00
CA VAL A 31 1.51 0.71 -11.66
C VAL A 31 1.53 0.11 -13.06
N VAL A 32 0.71 -0.91 -13.29
CA VAL A 32 0.49 -1.52 -14.60
C VAL A 32 -0.66 -0.79 -15.28
N ARG A 33 -0.36 0.09 -16.24
CA ARG A 33 -1.35 0.96 -16.90
C ARG A 33 -2.39 0.21 -17.73
N ASP A 34 -2.03 -0.97 -18.23
CA ASP A 34 -2.93 -1.82 -19.02
C ASP A 34 -3.33 -3.07 -18.23
N GLY A 35 -3.91 -2.85 -17.04
CA GLY A 35 -4.34 -3.90 -16.13
C GLY A 35 -5.43 -4.80 -16.73
N ALA A 36 -6.23 -4.27 -17.65
CA ALA A 36 -7.27 -5.00 -18.36
C ALA A 36 -6.71 -6.17 -19.20
N ARG A 37 -5.47 -6.06 -19.72
CA ARG A 37 -4.80 -7.18 -20.41
C ARG A 37 -4.45 -8.34 -19.48
N VAL A 38 -4.29 -8.09 -18.18
CA VAL A 38 -4.06 -9.10 -17.15
C VAL A 38 -5.36 -9.34 -16.38
N ALA A 39 -6.41 -9.77 -17.07
CA ALA A 39 -7.77 -9.81 -16.48
C ALA A 39 -7.94 -10.83 -15.34
N ALA A 40 -7.20 -11.93 -15.36
CA ALA A 40 -7.33 -12.96 -14.34
C ALA A 40 -6.65 -12.55 -13.03
N ARG A 41 -7.38 -12.61 -11.92
CA ARG A 41 -6.85 -12.26 -10.58
C ARG A 41 -5.62 -13.09 -10.18
N GLY A 42 -5.57 -14.36 -10.58
CA GLY A 42 -4.42 -15.23 -10.34
C GLY A 42 -3.15 -14.74 -11.06
N ASP A 43 -3.29 -14.25 -12.29
CA ASP A 43 -2.19 -13.73 -13.08
C ASP A 43 -1.71 -12.39 -12.50
N ARG A 44 -2.65 -11.51 -12.08
CA ARG A 44 -2.32 -10.27 -11.35
C ARG A 44 -1.53 -10.54 -10.08
N GLN A 45 -1.98 -11.52 -9.29
CA GLN A 45 -1.29 -11.91 -8.05
C GLN A 45 0.13 -12.39 -8.32
N ALA A 46 0.30 -13.21 -9.36
CA ALA A 46 1.61 -13.73 -9.74
C ALA A 46 2.54 -12.65 -10.31
N VAL A 47 2.00 -11.69 -11.07
CA VAL A 47 2.74 -10.49 -11.50
C VAL A 47 3.17 -9.66 -10.31
N ALA A 48 2.26 -9.34 -9.37
CA ALA A 48 2.59 -8.59 -8.17
C ALA A 48 3.66 -9.30 -7.31
N ALA A 49 3.58 -10.63 -7.20
CA ALA A 49 4.58 -11.44 -6.52
C ALA A 49 5.95 -11.39 -7.22
N LYS A 50 5.98 -11.42 -8.56
CA LYS A 50 7.20 -11.32 -9.37
C LYS A 50 7.84 -9.93 -9.28
N LEU A 51 7.03 -8.88 -9.26
CA LEU A 51 7.52 -7.49 -9.17
C LEU A 51 8.08 -7.15 -7.79
N GLY A 52 7.48 -7.67 -6.72
CA GLY A 52 8.01 -7.56 -5.36
C GLY A 52 7.89 -6.17 -4.72
N PHE A 53 7.18 -5.23 -5.33
CA PHE A 53 6.82 -3.95 -4.69
C PHE A 53 5.90 -4.19 -3.48
N SER A 54 5.90 -3.27 -2.53
CA SER A 54 4.94 -3.29 -1.39
C SER A 54 3.51 -3.46 -1.89
N GLU A 55 3.18 -2.74 -2.97
CA GLU A 55 1.92 -2.86 -3.69
C GLU A 55 2.16 -2.69 -5.21
N THR A 56 1.36 -3.41 -5.99
CA THR A 56 1.20 -3.25 -7.44
C THR A 56 -0.26 -2.89 -7.73
N VAL A 57 -0.47 -1.84 -8.51
CA VAL A 57 -1.78 -1.39 -8.97
C VAL A 57 -1.96 -1.78 -10.43
N PHE A 58 -3.10 -2.38 -10.75
CA PHE A 58 -3.52 -2.65 -12.12
C PHE A 58 -4.63 -1.66 -12.48
N VAL A 59 -4.41 -0.88 -13.54
CA VAL A 59 -5.40 0.08 -14.04
C VAL A 59 -6.25 -0.59 -15.10
N ASP A 60 -7.53 -0.77 -14.80
CA ASP A 60 -8.49 -1.45 -15.68
C ASP A 60 -9.19 -0.50 -16.64
N ASP A 61 -9.39 0.74 -16.19
CA ASP A 61 -9.95 1.83 -16.99
C ASP A 61 -9.29 3.14 -16.53
N PRO A 62 -8.32 3.69 -17.28
CA PRO A 62 -7.60 4.89 -16.87
C PRO A 62 -8.47 6.14 -16.90
N GLU A 63 -9.47 6.22 -17.80
CA GLU A 63 -10.36 7.38 -17.90
C GLU A 63 -11.34 7.44 -16.73
N ARG A 64 -11.79 6.27 -16.25
CA ARG A 64 -12.70 6.15 -15.09
C ARG A 64 -11.98 5.92 -13.76
N GLY A 65 -10.65 5.81 -13.77
CA GLY A 65 -9.85 5.52 -12.59
C GLY A 65 -10.15 4.15 -11.96
N VAL A 66 -10.58 3.15 -12.74
CA VAL A 66 -10.88 1.81 -12.19
C VAL A 66 -9.58 1.07 -11.96
N ILE A 67 -9.33 0.67 -10.71
CA ILE A 67 -8.06 0.06 -10.30
C ILE A 67 -8.25 -1.17 -9.43
N ASP A 68 -7.25 -2.04 -9.44
CA ASP A 68 -7.14 -3.21 -8.58
C ASP A 68 -5.77 -3.29 -7.92
N ILE A 69 -5.71 -3.55 -6.61
CA ILE A 69 -4.51 -3.38 -5.79
C ILE A 69 -4.06 -4.73 -5.24
N TYR A 70 -2.79 -5.06 -5.39
CA TYR A 70 -2.21 -6.31 -4.90
C TYR A 70 -0.93 -6.03 -4.13
N THR A 71 -0.77 -6.70 -2.99
CA THR A 71 0.56 -6.98 -2.44
C THR A 71 1.14 -8.21 -3.14
N PRO A 72 2.41 -8.57 -2.90
CA PRO A 72 2.98 -9.82 -3.40
C PRO A 72 2.19 -11.08 -2.99
N THR A 73 1.38 -11.01 -1.92
CA THR A 73 0.74 -12.19 -1.33
C THR A 73 -0.79 -12.18 -1.42
N LEU A 74 -1.43 -11.02 -1.57
CA LEU A 74 -2.89 -10.93 -1.62
C LEU A 74 -3.39 -9.67 -2.34
N ARG A 75 -4.66 -9.73 -2.74
CA ARG A 75 -5.43 -8.59 -3.23
C ARG A 75 -5.95 -7.72 -2.09
N LEU A 76 -5.77 -6.41 -2.19
CA LEU A 76 -6.28 -5.43 -1.24
C LEU A 76 -7.55 -4.77 -1.77
N PRO A 77 -8.60 -4.57 -0.93
CA PRO A 77 -9.77 -3.82 -1.33
C PRO A 77 -9.50 -2.30 -1.42
N PHE A 78 -8.51 -1.82 -0.66
CA PHE A 78 -8.07 -0.42 -0.61
C PHE A 78 -6.66 -0.33 -0.03
N ALA A 79 -5.89 0.65 -0.50
CA ALA A 79 -4.63 1.07 0.11
C ALA A 79 -4.38 2.56 -0.15
N GLY A 80 -3.93 3.30 0.87
CA GLY A 80 -3.81 4.76 0.79
C GLY A 80 -2.74 5.25 -0.18
N HIS A 81 -1.46 4.90 0.07
CA HIS A 81 -0.36 5.37 -0.78
C HIS A 81 -0.46 4.90 -2.24
N PRO A 82 -0.98 3.69 -2.56
CA PRO A 82 -1.24 3.29 -3.94
C PRO A 82 -2.28 4.16 -4.62
N CYS A 83 -3.36 4.54 -3.92
CA CYS A 83 -4.36 5.46 -4.46
C CYS A 83 -3.77 6.86 -4.68
N VAL A 84 -2.96 7.39 -3.75
CA VAL A 84 -2.27 8.68 -3.93
C VAL A 84 -1.35 8.66 -5.15
N GLY A 85 -0.51 7.63 -5.30
CA GLY A 85 0.40 7.53 -6.45
C GLY A 85 -0.34 7.38 -7.77
N THR A 86 -1.37 6.53 -7.80
CA THR A 86 -2.10 6.22 -9.04
C THR A 86 -2.97 7.39 -9.50
N SER A 87 -3.67 8.09 -8.60
CA SER A 87 -4.49 9.25 -9.01
C SER A 87 -3.62 10.40 -9.51
N TRP A 88 -2.41 10.57 -8.94
CA TRP A 88 -1.43 11.52 -9.46
C TRP A 88 -0.97 11.15 -10.88
N LEU A 89 -0.67 9.87 -11.12
CA LEU A 89 -0.21 9.38 -12.42
C LEU A 89 -1.27 9.50 -13.53
N LEU A 90 -2.52 9.27 -13.18
CA LEU A 90 -3.65 9.27 -14.13
C LEU A 90 -4.29 10.65 -14.29
N ASP A 91 -4.01 11.60 -13.38
CA ASP A 91 -4.65 12.92 -13.33
C ASP A 91 -6.19 12.86 -13.32
N VAL A 92 -6.73 12.01 -12.44
CA VAL A 92 -8.17 11.77 -12.30
C VAL A 92 -8.72 12.27 -10.96
N PRO A 93 -9.97 12.76 -10.92
CA PRO A 93 -10.58 13.25 -9.69
C PRO A 93 -11.05 12.13 -8.74
N GLU A 94 -11.13 10.89 -9.22
CA GLU A 94 -11.63 9.76 -8.45
C GLU A 94 -10.94 8.46 -8.90
N LEU A 95 -10.79 7.52 -7.97
CA LEU A 95 -10.41 6.13 -8.24
C LEU A 95 -11.52 5.19 -7.79
N VAL A 96 -11.88 4.23 -8.63
CA VAL A 96 -12.82 3.16 -8.29
C VAL A 96 -12.03 1.94 -7.83
N THR A 97 -12.11 1.65 -6.54
CA THR A 97 -11.46 0.48 -5.91
C THR A 97 -12.50 -0.58 -5.55
N PRO A 98 -12.09 -1.81 -5.20
CA PRO A 98 -13.02 -2.81 -4.70
C PRO A 98 -13.74 -2.42 -3.39
N ALA A 99 -13.17 -1.52 -2.58
CA ALA A 99 -13.82 -0.99 -1.38
C ALA A 99 -14.85 0.11 -1.67
N GLY A 100 -14.69 0.83 -2.78
CA GLY A 100 -15.53 1.96 -3.17
C GLY A 100 -14.78 3.04 -3.94
N VAL A 101 -15.45 4.17 -4.14
CA VAL A 101 -14.90 5.36 -4.80
C VAL A 101 -14.02 6.13 -3.81
N VAL A 102 -12.79 6.42 -4.23
CA VAL A 102 -11.81 7.24 -3.51
C VAL A 102 -11.73 8.57 -4.23
N GLU A 103 -12.09 9.66 -3.57
CA GLU A 103 -11.93 11.01 -4.12
C GLU A 103 -10.44 11.35 -4.18
N ALA A 104 -10.00 12.04 -5.22
CA ALA A 104 -8.64 12.50 -5.43
C ALA A 104 -8.62 13.97 -5.84
N ARG A 105 -7.60 14.70 -5.39
CA ARG A 105 -7.42 16.10 -5.75
C ARG A 105 -5.94 16.45 -5.81
N GLN A 106 -5.54 17.04 -6.93
CA GLN A 106 -4.25 17.72 -7.04
C GLN A 106 -4.37 19.16 -6.52
N ASP A 107 -3.40 19.56 -5.70
CA ASP A 107 -3.30 20.90 -5.11
C ASP A 107 -1.85 21.37 -5.18
N GLY A 108 -1.51 22.00 -6.30
CA GLY A 108 -0.14 22.38 -6.62
C GLY A 108 0.78 21.16 -6.76
N GLU A 109 1.81 21.10 -5.92
CA GLU A 109 2.75 19.97 -5.88
C GLU A 109 2.24 18.75 -5.09
N PHE A 110 1.10 18.88 -4.41
CA PHE A 110 0.55 17.82 -3.56
C PHE A 110 -0.61 17.10 -4.24
N ASN A 111 -0.70 15.79 -3.99
CA ASN A 111 -1.84 14.98 -4.37
C ASN A 111 -2.50 14.37 -3.12
N TRP A 112 -3.82 14.52 -3.04
CA TRP A 112 -4.63 14.13 -1.89
C TRP A 112 -5.64 13.07 -2.28
N ILE A 113 -6.02 12.23 -1.31
CA ILE A 113 -7.18 11.35 -1.43
C ILE A 113 -8.10 11.50 -0.21
N ALA A 114 -9.39 11.27 -0.40
CA ALA A 114 -10.36 11.07 0.68
C ALA A 114 -11.02 9.69 0.54
N ALA A 115 -10.97 8.91 1.62
CA ALA A 115 -11.48 7.54 1.66
C ALA A 115 -12.00 7.21 3.07
N ARG A 116 -12.84 6.18 3.18
CA ARG A 116 -13.36 5.74 4.48
C ARG A 116 -12.26 4.98 5.25
N ALA A 117 -12.00 5.38 6.49
CA ALA A 117 -10.96 4.77 7.31
C ALA A 117 -11.17 3.25 7.53
N GLU A 118 -12.43 2.80 7.58
CA GLU A 118 -12.81 1.39 7.73
C GLU A 118 -12.40 0.50 6.54
N TRP A 119 -12.01 1.08 5.39
CA TRP A 119 -11.52 0.33 4.24
C TRP A 119 -10.07 -0.12 4.39
N ALA A 120 -9.31 0.51 5.28
CA ALA A 120 -7.95 0.10 5.56
C ALA A 120 -7.96 -1.30 6.22
N PRO A 121 -7.07 -2.23 5.80
CA PRO A 121 -6.95 -3.52 6.45
C PRO A 121 -6.70 -3.35 7.95
N GLY A 122 -7.44 -4.09 8.77
CA GLY A 122 -7.27 -4.06 10.22
C GLY A 122 -5.84 -4.43 10.60
N ARG A 123 -5.18 -3.60 11.41
CA ARG A 123 -3.85 -3.87 11.95
C ARG A 123 -3.98 -4.16 13.43
N THR A 124 -3.48 -5.31 13.88
CA THR A 124 -3.53 -5.70 15.29
C THR A 124 -2.31 -5.12 15.99
N LEU A 125 -2.51 -4.21 16.94
CA LEU A 125 -1.44 -3.78 17.84
C LEU A 125 -1.31 -4.76 19.00
N ARG A 126 -0.13 -5.34 19.19
CA ARG A 126 0.19 -6.22 20.31
C ARG A 126 1.37 -5.62 21.09
N SER A 127 1.18 -5.47 22.41
CA SER A 127 2.23 -5.02 23.31
C SER A 127 2.91 -6.22 23.98
N TYR A 128 4.23 -6.18 24.05
CA TYR A 128 5.09 -7.19 24.66
C TYR A 128 5.90 -6.58 25.80
N GLY A 129 6.31 -7.42 26.75
CA GLY A 129 7.01 -6.99 27.96
C GLY A 129 8.46 -6.60 27.70
N THR A 130 9.08 -7.14 26.66
CA THR A 130 10.49 -6.87 26.32
C THR A 130 10.72 -6.77 24.80
N PRO A 131 11.79 -6.08 24.37
CA PRO A 131 12.21 -6.10 22.96
C PRO A 131 12.53 -7.52 22.45
N ALA A 132 13.11 -8.37 23.29
CA ALA A 132 13.44 -9.75 22.92
C ALA A 132 12.20 -10.60 22.58
N GLU A 133 11.05 -10.33 23.23
CA GLU A 133 9.78 -10.96 22.87
C GLU A 133 9.26 -10.51 21.50
N VAL A 134 9.50 -9.24 21.14
CA VAL A 134 9.16 -8.71 19.80
C VAL A 134 10.07 -9.34 18.74
N ASP A 135 11.37 -9.42 18.99
CA ASP A 135 12.36 -9.99 18.07
C ASP A 135 12.15 -11.49 17.81
N ALA A 136 11.55 -12.20 18.78
CA ALA A 136 11.25 -13.63 18.68
C ALA A 136 9.97 -13.95 17.88
N LEU A 137 9.23 -12.94 17.41
CA LEU A 137 7.96 -13.17 16.70
C LEU A 137 8.17 -13.83 15.34
N ALA A 138 7.39 -14.88 15.09
CA ALA A 138 7.24 -15.44 13.76
C ALA A 138 6.51 -14.45 12.84
N VAL A 139 6.86 -14.46 11.56
CA VAL A 139 6.14 -13.71 10.54
C VAL A 139 4.70 -14.24 10.47
N PRO A 140 3.67 -13.39 10.64
CA PRO A 140 2.29 -13.84 10.57
C PRO A 140 1.93 -14.36 9.16
N PRO A 141 0.90 -15.21 9.04
CA PRO A 141 0.45 -15.68 7.74
C PRO A 141 -0.01 -14.50 6.86
N PRO A 142 0.03 -14.64 5.52
CA PRO A 142 -0.47 -13.61 4.62
C PRO A 142 -1.89 -13.16 4.97
N GLY A 143 -2.09 -11.83 5.06
CA GLY A 143 -3.37 -11.24 5.42
C GLY A 143 -3.55 -10.92 6.90
N GLU A 144 -2.59 -11.30 7.76
CA GLU A 144 -2.53 -10.84 9.15
C GLU A 144 -1.38 -9.83 9.31
N TRP A 145 -1.71 -8.62 9.77
CA TRP A 145 -0.72 -7.59 10.09
C TRP A 145 -0.70 -7.34 11.60
N ILE A 146 0.47 -7.56 12.20
CA ILE A 146 0.72 -7.28 13.62
C ILE A 146 1.73 -6.15 13.72
N TYR A 147 1.36 -5.10 14.42
CA TYR A 147 2.33 -4.17 14.99
C TYR A 147 2.70 -4.68 16.38
N ALA A 148 3.94 -5.10 16.54
CA ALA A 148 4.48 -5.53 17.82
C ALA A 148 5.31 -4.42 18.43
N VAL A 149 5.01 -4.05 19.67
CA VAL A 149 5.71 -2.97 20.38
C VAL A 149 6.08 -3.40 21.80
N SER A 150 7.25 -2.97 22.26
CA SER A 150 7.64 -3.00 23.68
C SER A 150 8.09 -1.59 24.08
N TYR A 151 7.68 -1.11 25.24
CA TYR A 151 8.11 0.17 25.78
C TYR A 151 8.41 0.06 27.26
N THR A 152 9.46 0.73 27.71
CA THR A 152 9.76 0.87 29.14
C THR A 152 9.21 2.21 29.61
N HIS A 153 8.31 2.19 30.59
CA HIS A 153 7.90 3.41 31.27
C HIS A 153 9.08 3.95 32.08
N LEU A 154 9.60 5.12 31.71
CA LEU A 154 10.50 5.88 32.57
C LEU A 154 9.64 6.58 33.62
N THR A 155 9.69 6.11 34.87
CA THR A 155 9.19 6.88 36.01
C THR A 155 10.07 8.10 36.19
N LEU A 156 9.54 9.29 35.88
CA LEU A 156 10.19 10.54 36.26
C LEU A 156 10.22 10.64 37.79
N PRO A 157 11.33 11.08 38.40
CA PRO A 157 11.37 11.28 39.84
C PRO A 157 10.31 12.31 40.23
N THR A 158 9.42 11.93 41.15
CA THR A 158 8.49 12.86 41.80
C THR A 158 9.34 13.84 42.61
N ASN A 159 9.43 15.09 42.18
CA ASN A 159 9.96 16.17 43.01
C ASN A 159 8.97 16.41 44.17
N SER A 160 9.16 15.69 45.27
CA SER A 160 8.55 16.01 46.56
C SER A 160 9.37 17.13 47.21
N HIS A 161 9.09 18.38 46.84
CA HIS A 161 9.48 19.52 47.66
C HIS A 161 8.31 19.85 48.60
N LEU A 162 8.51 19.53 49.88
CA LEU A 162 7.89 20.21 51.02
C LEU A 162 8.55 21.58 51.20
#